data_AF-A0A401Y4N0-F1
#
_entry.id   AF-A0A401Y4N0-F1
#
_cell.length_a   1.000
_cell.length_b   1.000
_cell.length_c   1.000
_cell.angle_alpha   90.00
_cell.angle_beta   90.00
_cell.angle_gamma   90.00
#
_symmetry.space_group_name_H-M   'P 1'
#
loop_
_entity.id
_entity.type
_entity.pdbx_description
1 polymer ?
#
loop_
_entity_poly.entity_id
_entity_poly.type
_entity_poly.pdbx_seq_one_letter_code
_entity_poly.pdbx_strand_id
1 'polypeptide(L)'
;MSVSDVTSRISQIQAQLALLAPVGANGGAAFAAAMTSTGALAPTSGTPPTTSAAPTYGARSGDAVVAEARKYLGVPYVWGGTNPDTGLDCSGLVQHVYANLGYDLPRVSGDQARAGRPVASLADAQPGDILAFGSPVHHVGIYIGDGQMIEAPRPGLDVRVGPVYETPTAIRRIVDDATPTATTGALPVGDKVAAGTPYAGLFAAAGQKFGVSPALLAAVAGQESGYDATAVSPAGAQGLMQLMPATARGLGVTNSFDPTQAVDGAAKLLRSLLDRFGGTDLALAGYNAGPGAVLRYGGVPPYPETQQYVRSILAKLEHA
;
A
#
# COMPACT_ATOMS: atom_id res chain seq x y z
N MET A 1 28.07 -4.79 -43.53
CA MET A 1 26.61 -4.52 -43.40
C MET A 1 25.90 -5.79 -43.84
N SER A 2 25.14 -6.39 -42.93
CA SER A 2 24.53 -7.70 -43.15
C SER A 2 23.21 -7.55 -43.91
N VAL A 3 22.78 -8.61 -44.61
CA VAL A 3 21.47 -8.64 -45.28
C VAL A 3 20.34 -8.35 -44.27
N SER A 4 20.51 -8.76 -43.00
CA SER A 4 19.63 -8.43 -41.87
C SER A 4 19.50 -6.93 -41.59
N ASP A 5 20.59 -6.16 -41.73
CA ASP A 5 20.57 -4.70 -41.53
C ASP A 5 19.83 -3.99 -42.66
N VAL A 6 19.92 -4.51 -43.90
CA VAL A 6 19.22 -3.99 -45.07
C VAL A 6 17.73 -4.29 -45.00
N THR A 7 17.33 -5.51 -44.59
CA THR A 7 15.91 -5.83 -44.35
C THR A 7 15.30 -5.01 -43.23
N SER A 8 16.05 -4.76 -42.15
CA SER A 8 15.59 -3.92 -41.02
C SER A 8 15.31 -2.47 -41.46
N ARG A 9 16.15 -1.90 -42.33
CA ARG A 9 15.94 -0.56 -42.88
C ARG A 9 14.76 -0.49 -43.86
N ILE A 10 14.52 -1.54 -44.65
CA ILE A 10 13.37 -1.60 -45.58
C ILE A 10 12.05 -1.68 -44.80
N SER A 11 11.98 -2.46 -43.72
CA SER A 11 10.80 -2.49 -42.83
C SER A 11 10.57 -1.16 -42.10
N GLN A 12 11.64 -0.42 -41.77
CA GLN A 12 11.53 0.92 -41.16
C GLN A 12 10.96 1.96 -42.14
N ILE A 13 11.29 1.90 -43.44
CA ILE A 13 10.77 2.84 -44.45
C ILE A 13 9.30 2.53 -44.78
N GLN A 14 8.90 1.26 -44.81
CA GLN A 14 7.50 0.87 -45.05
C GLN A 14 6.56 1.29 -43.90
N ALA A 15 7.03 1.29 -42.66
CA ALA A 15 6.26 1.75 -41.50
C ALA A 15 6.06 3.28 -41.47
N GLN A 16 6.99 4.06 -42.04
CA GLN A 16 6.86 5.53 -42.11
C GLN A 16 5.82 6.00 -43.14
N LEU A 17 5.50 5.19 -44.16
CA LEU A 17 4.53 5.58 -45.20
C LEU A 17 3.06 5.32 -44.82
N ALA A 18 2.80 4.54 -43.77
CA ALA A 18 1.44 4.27 -43.28
C ALA A 18 0.85 5.39 -42.41
N LEU A 19 1.67 6.38 -42.02
CA LEU A 19 1.32 7.52 -41.16
C LEU A 19 0.67 8.72 -41.88
N LEU A 20 0.29 8.58 -43.16
CA LEU A 20 -0.28 9.69 -43.96
C LEU A 20 -1.76 9.50 -44.35
N ALA A 21 -2.47 8.52 -43.78
CA ALA A 21 -3.91 8.37 -44.02
C ALA A 21 -4.74 8.93 -42.83
N PRO A 22 -5.65 9.91 -43.04
CA PRO A 22 -6.49 10.43 -41.97
C PRO A 22 -7.75 9.55 -41.78
N VAL A 23 -8.17 9.34 -40.52
CA VAL A 23 -9.46 8.74 -40.20
C VAL A 23 -10.23 9.65 -39.25
N GLY A 24 -11.47 9.95 -39.62
CA GLY A 24 -12.40 10.85 -38.94
C GLY A 24 -13.18 10.21 -37.78
N ALA A 25 -13.85 11.10 -37.04
CA ALA A 25 -14.53 10.89 -35.77
C ALA A 25 -15.91 10.22 -35.85
N ASN A 26 -16.32 9.58 -34.75
CA ASN A 26 -17.69 9.46 -34.17
C ASN A 26 -17.62 8.47 -32.97
N GLY A 27 -18.35 8.57 -31.87
CA GLY A 27 -19.43 9.45 -31.41
C GLY A 27 -19.90 8.94 -30.04
N GLY A 28 -20.35 9.83 -29.16
CA GLY A 28 -20.95 9.48 -27.86
C GLY A 28 -22.47 9.28 -27.96
N ALA A 29 -23.01 8.39 -27.12
CA ALA A 29 -24.36 8.44 -26.53
C ALA A 29 -24.67 7.13 -25.78
N ALA A 30 -24.56 7.13 -24.44
CA ALA A 30 -25.22 6.14 -23.57
C ALA A 30 -25.29 6.64 -22.12
N PHE A 31 -25.99 7.76 -21.90
CA PHE A 31 -26.28 8.29 -20.57
C PHE A 31 -27.75 8.73 -20.52
N ALA A 32 -28.70 7.78 -20.61
CA ALA A 32 -30.13 8.10 -20.51
C ALA A 32 -31.06 6.90 -20.24
N ALA A 33 -30.61 5.81 -19.61
CA ALA A 33 -31.49 4.66 -19.36
C ALA A 33 -31.17 3.94 -18.04
N ALA A 34 -31.41 4.59 -16.89
CA ALA A 34 -31.56 3.91 -15.59
C ALA A 34 -32.11 4.85 -14.49
N MET A 35 -33.25 5.51 -14.71
CA MET A 35 -33.98 6.22 -13.65
C MET A 35 -35.49 6.11 -13.92
N THR A 36 -36.11 5.01 -13.52
CA THR A 36 -37.57 4.94 -13.25
C THR A 36 -37.95 3.64 -12.55
N SER A 37 -38.14 3.68 -11.23
CA SER A 37 -39.26 3.05 -10.52
C SER A 37 -39.13 3.28 -9.01
N THR A 38 -40.04 4.09 -8.49
CA THR A 38 -40.31 4.31 -7.07
C THR A 38 -41.44 3.39 -6.62
N GLY A 39 -41.38 2.92 -5.37
CA GLY A 39 -42.50 2.25 -4.70
C GLY A 39 -42.15 1.80 -3.27
N ALA A 40 -42.62 2.53 -2.28
CA ALA A 40 -42.39 2.34 -0.84
C ALA A 40 -43.33 1.29 -0.20
N LEU A 41 -42.97 0.79 1.01
CA LEU A 41 -43.79 0.65 2.23
C LEU A 41 -42.95 0.00 3.38
N ALA A 42 -43.20 0.42 4.64
CA ALA A 42 -42.46 0.10 5.88
C ALA A 42 -43.21 -0.93 6.78
N PRO A 43 -42.91 -1.10 8.10
CA PRO A 43 -41.72 -1.62 8.80
C PRO A 43 -42.03 -2.86 9.69
N THR A 44 -41.04 -3.72 10.04
CA THR A 44 -41.16 -4.61 11.22
C THR A 44 -39.80 -4.95 11.85
N SER A 45 -39.76 -4.93 13.17
CA SER A 45 -38.66 -5.27 14.07
C SER A 45 -38.29 -6.76 14.06
N GLY A 46 -36.99 -7.07 14.17
CA GLY A 46 -36.47 -8.41 14.45
C GLY A 46 -34.94 -8.44 14.52
N THR A 47 -34.39 -9.02 15.59
CA THR A 47 -32.97 -9.26 15.91
C THR A 47 -32.85 -10.74 16.32
N PRO A 48 -31.68 -11.44 16.29
CA PRO A 48 -30.56 -11.57 15.34
C PRO A 48 -30.39 -13.06 14.87
N PRO A 49 -29.28 -13.52 14.23
CA PRO A 49 -28.02 -13.77 14.94
C PRO A 49 -26.75 -13.25 14.23
N THR A 50 -25.74 -13.06 15.09
CA THR A 50 -24.30 -12.95 14.86
C THR A 50 -23.75 -13.76 13.70
N THR A 51 -23.03 -13.10 12.77
CA THR A 51 -21.89 -13.72 12.10
C THR A 51 -20.72 -12.76 12.16
N SER A 52 -19.66 -13.23 12.80
CA SER A 52 -18.37 -12.56 12.92
C SER A 52 -17.74 -12.30 11.55
N ALA A 53 -17.25 -11.09 11.33
CA ALA A 53 -16.12 -10.83 10.43
C ALA A 53 -15.36 -9.59 10.93
N ALA A 54 -14.15 -9.83 11.42
CA ALA A 54 -13.08 -8.85 11.60
C ALA A 54 -11.95 -9.25 10.62
N PRO A 55 -10.91 -8.44 10.39
CA PRO A 55 -10.84 -6.99 10.24
C PRO A 55 -10.03 -6.59 8.97
N THR A 56 -10.19 -5.38 8.45
CA THR A 56 -9.39 -4.90 7.31
C THR A 56 -8.08 -4.27 7.80
N TYR A 57 -7.02 -5.08 7.87
CA TYR A 57 -5.64 -4.64 8.08
C TYR A 57 -5.09 -3.97 6.82
N GLY A 58 -4.25 -2.94 6.95
CA GLY A 58 -3.50 -2.36 5.83
C GLY A 58 -2.49 -3.38 5.29
N ALA A 59 -2.93 -4.22 4.37
CA ALA A 59 -2.14 -5.28 3.79
C ALA A 59 -1.05 -4.69 2.89
N ARG A 60 0.23 -4.93 3.23
CA ARG A 60 1.25 -5.14 2.20
C ARG A 60 1.18 -6.59 1.75
N SER A 61 0.02 -6.99 1.23
CA SER A 61 -0.15 -8.28 0.57
C SER A 61 0.10 -8.12 -0.92
N GLY A 62 0.27 -9.25 -1.59
CA GLY A 62 0.18 -9.37 -3.04
C GLY A 62 -0.95 -8.57 -3.69
N ASP A 63 -2.10 -8.45 -3.02
CA ASP A 63 -3.26 -7.70 -3.52
C ASP A 63 -2.99 -6.20 -3.70
N ALA A 64 -2.11 -5.60 -2.89
CA ALA A 64 -1.73 -4.20 -3.05
C ALA A 64 -0.92 -4.00 -4.34
N VAL A 65 -0.05 -4.95 -4.68
CA VAL A 65 0.66 -4.98 -5.96
C VAL A 65 -0.31 -5.07 -7.12
N VAL A 66 -1.32 -5.95 -7.01
CA VAL A 66 -2.35 -6.09 -8.03
C VAL A 66 -3.19 -4.82 -8.16
N ALA A 67 -3.61 -4.22 -7.06
CA ALA A 67 -4.41 -2.99 -7.05
C ALA A 67 -3.64 -1.82 -7.68
N GLU A 68 -2.34 -1.71 -7.39
CA GLU A 68 -1.46 -0.72 -8.01
C GLU A 68 -1.27 -0.98 -9.50
N ALA A 69 -0.98 -2.23 -9.89
CA ALA A 69 -0.83 -2.63 -11.29
C ALA A 69 -2.08 -2.34 -12.14
N ARG A 70 -3.28 -2.50 -11.57
CA ARG A 70 -4.56 -2.21 -12.26
C ARG A 70 -4.72 -0.75 -12.67
N LYS A 71 -4.04 0.20 -12.02
CA LYS A 71 -4.10 1.63 -12.38
C LYS A 71 -3.53 1.91 -13.77
N TYR A 72 -2.68 1.01 -14.28
CA TYR A 72 -1.97 1.18 -15.54
C TYR A 72 -2.64 0.45 -16.71
N LEU A 73 -3.78 -0.20 -16.50
CA LEU A 73 -4.52 -0.84 -17.60
C LEU A 73 -4.87 0.18 -18.69
N GLY A 74 -4.58 -0.17 -19.94
CA GLY A 74 -4.76 0.71 -21.09
C GLY A 74 -3.57 1.64 -21.39
N VAL A 75 -2.50 1.63 -20.59
CA VAL A 75 -1.27 2.37 -20.93
C VAL A 75 -0.61 1.72 -22.15
N PRO A 76 -0.28 2.48 -23.21
CA PRO A 76 0.35 1.91 -24.40
C PRO A 76 1.71 1.27 -24.13
N TYR A 77 1.98 0.15 -24.80
CA TYR A 77 3.32 -0.41 -24.77
C TYR A 77 4.31 0.47 -25.52
N VAL A 78 5.41 0.84 -24.86
CA VAL A 78 6.55 1.52 -25.49
C VAL A 78 7.83 0.82 -25.09
N TRP A 79 8.60 0.33 -26.08
CA TRP A 79 9.89 -0.32 -25.84
C TRP A 79 10.83 0.64 -25.10
N GLY A 80 11.35 0.22 -23.95
CA GLY A 80 12.18 1.07 -23.10
C GLY A 80 11.40 1.99 -22.16
N GLY A 81 10.07 2.04 -22.24
CA GLY A 81 9.23 2.96 -21.48
C GLY A 81 9.19 2.68 -19.98
N THR A 82 9.32 3.74 -19.17
CA THR A 82 9.25 3.72 -17.69
C THR A 82 8.25 4.73 -17.12
N ASN A 83 7.57 5.48 -17.98
CA ASN A 83 6.65 6.53 -17.58
C ASN A 83 5.23 6.20 -18.08
N PRO A 84 4.25 6.01 -17.18
CA PRO A 84 2.88 5.67 -17.55
C PRO A 84 2.20 6.71 -18.46
N ASP A 85 2.62 7.98 -18.42
CA ASP A 85 2.04 9.03 -19.28
C ASP A 85 2.48 8.90 -20.74
N THR A 86 3.66 8.31 -20.98
CA THR A 86 4.25 8.19 -22.33
C THR A 86 4.29 6.75 -22.83
N GLY A 87 3.99 5.78 -21.97
CA GLY A 87 4.00 4.36 -22.25
C GLY A 87 5.02 3.56 -21.43
N LEU A 88 4.71 2.28 -21.22
CA LEU A 88 5.49 1.35 -20.40
C LEU A 88 5.90 0.13 -21.23
N ASP A 89 7.07 -0.44 -20.98
CA ASP A 89 7.35 -1.84 -21.37
C ASP A 89 7.11 -2.81 -20.20
N CYS A 90 7.28 -4.11 -20.45
CA CYS A 90 7.02 -5.16 -19.46
C CYS A 90 7.75 -4.92 -18.12
N SER A 91 9.05 -4.69 -18.20
CA SER A 91 9.90 -4.43 -17.05
C SER A 91 9.70 -3.04 -16.43
N GLY A 92 9.35 -2.04 -17.23
CA GLY A 92 9.01 -0.68 -16.79
C GLY A 92 7.71 -0.66 -16.00
N LEU A 93 6.70 -1.43 -16.43
CA LEU A 93 5.46 -1.62 -15.68
C LEU A 93 5.72 -2.25 -14.31
N VAL A 94 6.44 -3.38 -14.27
CA VAL A 94 6.79 -4.07 -13.02
C VAL A 94 7.58 -3.14 -12.10
N GLN A 95 8.61 -2.48 -12.62
CA GLN A 95 9.42 -1.54 -11.86
C GLN A 95 8.57 -0.39 -11.29
N HIS A 96 7.69 0.20 -12.10
CA HIS A 96 6.88 1.35 -11.69
C HIS A 96 5.87 0.99 -10.60
N VAL A 97 5.18 -0.14 -10.75
CA VAL A 97 4.22 -0.64 -9.73
C VAL A 97 4.92 -0.87 -8.40
N TYR A 98 6.05 -1.56 -8.42
CA TYR A 98 6.80 -1.87 -7.21
C TYR A 98 7.45 -0.63 -6.58
N ALA A 99 7.93 0.31 -7.39
CA ALA A 99 8.47 1.59 -6.92
C ALA A 99 7.42 2.42 -6.17
N ASN A 100 6.18 2.46 -6.66
CA ASN A 100 5.08 3.16 -5.97
C ASN A 100 4.69 2.52 -4.63
N LEU A 101 5.00 1.24 -4.48
CA LEU A 101 4.84 0.49 -3.23
C LEU A 101 6.09 0.53 -2.34
N GLY A 102 7.14 1.24 -2.78
CA GLY A 102 8.37 1.46 -2.04
C GLY A 102 9.44 0.38 -2.22
N TYR A 103 9.30 -0.49 -3.23
CA TYR A 103 10.29 -1.51 -3.57
C TYR A 103 11.14 -1.04 -4.75
N ASP A 104 12.46 -1.11 -4.59
CA ASP A 104 13.39 -0.85 -5.68
C ASP A 104 13.63 -2.13 -6.49
N LEU A 105 13.27 -2.09 -7.77
CA LEU A 105 13.48 -3.20 -8.70
C LEU A 105 14.41 -2.77 -9.84
N PRO A 106 15.29 -3.67 -10.28
CA PRO A 106 16.16 -3.39 -11.41
C PRO A 106 15.33 -3.13 -12.67
N ARG A 107 15.86 -2.31 -13.57
CA ARG A 107 15.18 -1.90 -14.81
C ARG A 107 14.99 -3.05 -15.80
N VAL A 108 15.88 -4.04 -15.80
CA VAL A 108 15.95 -5.09 -16.83
C VAL A 108 15.21 -6.35 -16.36
N SER A 109 14.36 -6.90 -17.21
CA SER A 109 13.54 -8.11 -16.94
C SER A 109 14.36 -9.31 -16.45
N GLY A 110 15.56 -9.52 -17.01
CA GLY A 110 16.47 -10.58 -16.58
C GLY A 110 16.99 -10.41 -15.13
N ASP A 111 17.17 -9.18 -14.67
CA ASP A 111 17.55 -8.90 -13.28
C ASP A 111 16.33 -8.97 -12.35
N GLN A 112 15.15 -8.53 -12.80
CA GLN A 112 13.90 -8.69 -12.06
C GLN A 112 13.58 -10.17 -11.81
N ALA A 113 13.88 -11.04 -12.78
CA ALA A 113 13.76 -12.49 -12.66
C ALA A 113 14.75 -13.13 -11.66
N ARG A 114 15.62 -12.34 -11.01
CA ARG A 114 16.52 -12.74 -9.92
C ARG A 114 16.24 -12.00 -8.60
N ALA A 115 15.33 -11.03 -8.60
CA ALA A 115 15.00 -10.24 -7.42
C ALA A 115 14.10 -11.02 -6.45
N GLY A 116 14.15 -10.68 -5.16
CA GLY A 116 13.31 -11.27 -4.13
C GLY A 116 13.47 -12.79 -3.96
N ARG A 117 12.44 -13.43 -3.39
CA ARG A 117 12.44 -14.86 -3.07
C ARG A 117 11.93 -15.70 -4.25
N PRO A 118 12.60 -16.80 -4.62
CA PRO A 118 12.06 -17.73 -5.62
C PRO A 118 10.78 -18.40 -5.12
N VAL A 119 9.82 -18.55 -6.02
CA VAL A 119 8.59 -19.36 -5.82
C VAL A 119 8.68 -20.58 -6.72
N ALA A 120 8.40 -21.76 -6.17
CA ALA A 120 8.74 -23.03 -6.81
C ALA A 120 7.88 -23.35 -8.03
N SER A 121 6.62 -22.90 -8.05
CA SER A 121 5.68 -23.19 -9.13
C SER A 121 4.55 -22.16 -9.21
N LEU A 122 3.78 -22.18 -10.30
CA LEU A 122 2.59 -21.34 -10.44
C LEU A 122 1.49 -21.72 -9.42
N ALA A 123 1.51 -22.94 -8.88
CA ALA A 123 0.59 -23.35 -7.82
C ALA A 123 0.92 -22.69 -6.46
N ASP A 124 2.20 -22.35 -6.25
CA ASP A 124 2.66 -21.63 -5.06
C ASP A 124 2.67 -20.11 -5.26
N ALA A 125 2.40 -19.66 -6.49
CA ALA A 125 2.38 -18.26 -6.85
C ALA A 125 1.20 -17.56 -6.19
N GLN A 126 1.46 -16.35 -5.71
CA GLN A 126 0.51 -15.49 -5.04
C GLN A 126 0.32 -14.22 -5.86
N PRO A 127 -0.86 -13.58 -5.81
CA PRO A 127 -1.05 -12.26 -6.39
C PRO A 127 0.14 -11.34 -6.07
N GLY A 128 0.55 -10.52 -7.02
CA GLY A 128 1.74 -9.68 -6.91
C GLY A 128 3.05 -10.35 -7.34
N ASP A 129 3.19 -11.68 -7.30
CA ASP A 129 4.43 -12.33 -7.72
C ASP A 129 4.81 -11.97 -9.17
N ILE A 130 6.10 -11.74 -9.42
CA ILE A 130 6.62 -11.46 -10.76
C ILE A 130 6.77 -12.79 -11.49
N LEU A 131 6.13 -12.91 -12.65
CA LEU A 131 6.30 -14.02 -13.58
C LEU A 131 7.31 -13.60 -14.65
N ALA A 132 8.36 -14.38 -14.86
CA ALA A 132 9.35 -14.17 -15.91
C ALA A 132 9.27 -15.27 -16.96
N PHE A 133 9.44 -14.91 -18.23
CA PHE A 133 9.30 -15.81 -19.38
C PHE A 133 10.53 -15.76 -20.30
N GLY A 134 10.88 -16.93 -20.84
CA GLY A 134 12.03 -17.11 -21.73
C GLY A 134 13.37 -17.33 -21.01
N SER A 135 14.35 -17.82 -21.77
CA SER A 135 15.76 -17.93 -21.37
C SER A 135 16.65 -17.63 -22.59
N PRO A 136 17.24 -16.42 -22.70
CA PRO A 136 17.20 -15.31 -21.75
C PRO A 136 15.79 -14.72 -21.56
N VAL A 137 15.52 -14.14 -20.39
CA VAL A 137 14.21 -13.56 -20.05
C VAL A 137 13.92 -12.40 -20.99
N HIS A 138 12.83 -12.51 -21.75
CA HIS A 138 12.37 -11.48 -22.69
C HIS A 138 11.07 -10.80 -22.26
N HIS A 139 10.35 -11.36 -21.30
CA HIS A 139 9.07 -10.82 -20.82
C HIS A 139 8.87 -11.05 -19.33
N VAL A 140 8.15 -10.13 -18.69
CA VAL A 140 7.75 -10.19 -17.29
C VAL A 140 6.33 -9.66 -17.09
N GLY A 141 5.62 -10.19 -16.10
CA GLY A 141 4.28 -9.76 -15.72
C GLY A 141 4.04 -9.92 -14.23
N ILE A 142 2.94 -9.35 -13.73
CA ILE A 142 2.53 -9.42 -12.32
C ILE A 142 1.37 -10.42 -12.20
N TYR A 143 1.56 -11.50 -11.47
CA TYR A 143 0.52 -12.50 -11.24
C TYR A 143 -0.64 -11.90 -10.45
N ILE A 144 -1.88 -12.24 -10.80
CA ILE A 144 -3.07 -11.72 -10.10
C ILE A 144 -3.99 -12.82 -9.55
N GLY A 145 -3.55 -14.07 -9.57
CA GLY A 145 -4.38 -15.24 -9.24
C GLY A 145 -5.05 -15.85 -10.46
N ASP A 146 -5.68 -17.01 -10.27
CA ASP A 146 -6.50 -17.73 -11.25
C ASP A 146 -5.85 -17.95 -12.63
N GLY A 147 -4.52 -18.11 -12.67
CA GLY A 147 -3.78 -18.26 -13.93
C GLY A 147 -3.81 -17.00 -14.80
N GLN A 148 -4.04 -15.82 -14.21
CA GLN A 148 -4.04 -14.53 -14.89
C GLN A 148 -2.86 -13.66 -14.43
N MET A 149 -2.45 -12.72 -15.28
CA MET A 149 -1.45 -11.70 -14.96
C MET A 149 -1.78 -10.35 -15.60
N ILE A 150 -1.23 -9.29 -15.01
CA ILE A 150 -1.16 -7.95 -15.63
C ILE A 150 0.19 -7.83 -16.32
N GLU A 151 0.16 -7.49 -17.61
CA GLU A 151 1.36 -7.41 -18.46
C GLU A 151 1.31 -6.21 -19.40
N ALA A 152 2.49 -5.73 -19.81
CA ALA A 152 2.68 -4.90 -21.00
C ALA A 152 3.29 -5.80 -22.10
N PRO A 153 2.50 -6.33 -23.05
CA PRO A 153 2.92 -7.51 -23.81
C PRO A 153 3.91 -7.23 -24.94
N ARG A 154 3.66 -6.20 -25.78
CA ARG A 154 4.47 -5.86 -26.96
C ARG A 154 3.98 -4.58 -27.64
N PRO A 155 4.78 -3.96 -28.53
CA PRO A 155 4.35 -2.80 -29.29
C PRO A 155 3.03 -3.02 -30.04
N GLY A 156 2.18 -2.00 -30.05
CA GLY A 156 0.85 -2.06 -30.65
C GLY A 156 -0.23 -2.69 -29.77
N LEU A 157 0.08 -3.02 -28.52
CA LEU A 157 -0.85 -3.43 -27.49
C LEU A 157 -0.65 -2.59 -26.22
N ASP A 158 -1.67 -2.56 -25.39
CA ASP A 158 -1.65 -1.82 -24.12
C ASP A 158 -1.45 -2.76 -22.93
N VAL A 159 -1.13 -2.19 -21.78
CA VAL A 159 -1.13 -2.89 -20.49
C VAL A 159 -2.52 -3.49 -20.27
N ARG A 160 -2.57 -4.79 -20.01
CA ARG A 160 -3.83 -5.54 -19.95
C ARG A 160 -3.75 -6.68 -18.95
N VAL A 161 -4.93 -7.19 -18.58
CA VAL A 161 -5.05 -8.52 -17.96
C VAL A 161 -5.04 -9.57 -19.07
N GLY A 162 -4.23 -10.61 -18.90
CA GLY A 162 -4.18 -11.74 -19.80
C GLY A 162 -3.90 -13.06 -19.07
N PRO A 163 -4.14 -14.21 -19.72
CA PRO A 163 -3.78 -15.49 -19.14
C PRO A 163 -2.26 -15.63 -19.03
N VAL A 164 -1.81 -16.37 -18.01
CA VAL A 164 -0.47 -16.94 -17.97
C VAL A 164 -0.42 -18.01 -19.07
N TYR A 165 0.07 -17.60 -20.25
CA TYR A 165 -0.08 -18.35 -21.51
C TYR A 165 0.92 -19.50 -21.67
N GLU A 166 1.99 -19.50 -20.88
CA GLU A 166 3.01 -20.56 -20.84
C GLU A 166 3.61 -20.66 -19.44
N THR A 167 4.39 -21.71 -19.17
CA THR A 167 5.04 -21.90 -17.88
C THR A 167 6.13 -20.83 -17.67
N PRO A 168 6.08 -20.04 -16.58
CA PRO A 168 7.14 -19.08 -16.27
C PRO A 168 8.49 -19.78 -16.06
N THR A 169 9.57 -19.20 -16.58
CA THR A 169 10.94 -19.67 -16.36
C THR A 169 11.46 -19.32 -14.98
N ALA A 170 10.92 -18.26 -14.37
CA ALA A 170 11.12 -17.94 -12.95
C ALA A 170 9.89 -17.21 -12.38
N ILE A 171 9.63 -17.43 -11.09
CA ILE A 171 8.62 -16.72 -10.33
C ILE A 171 9.29 -16.09 -9.11
N ARG A 172 9.08 -14.79 -8.90
CA ARG A 172 9.71 -14.02 -7.83
C ARG A 172 8.69 -13.32 -6.94
N ARG A 173 8.78 -13.63 -5.65
CA ARG A 173 8.05 -12.93 -4.61
C ARG A 173 8.88 -11.79 -4.07
N ILE A 174 8.38 -10.58 -4.28
CA ILE A 174 9.01 -9.35 -3.78
C ILE A 174 8.34 -8.90 -2.48
N VAL A 175 7.02 -9.02 -2.43
CA VAL A 175 6.23 -8.78 -1.21
C VAL A 175 6.01 -10.12 -0.54
N ASP A 176 6.57 -10.32 0.65
CA ASP A 176 6.17 -11.48 1.43
C ASP A 176 4.70 -11.32 1.82
N ASP A 177 3.87 -12.29 1.44
CA ASP A 177 2.56 -12.46 2.07
C ASP A 177 2.77 -12.44 3.57
N ALA A 178 1.90 -11.73 4.28
CA ALA A 178 1.80 -11.80 5.73
C ALA A 178 1.48 -13.24 6.13
N THR A 179 2.51 -14.09 6.15
CA THR A 179 2.44 -15.44 6.66
C THR A 179 2.52 -15.25 8.17
N PRO A 180 1.60 -15.85 8.95
CA PRO A 180 1.69 -15.83 10.41
C PRO A 180 2.89 -16.69 10.83
N THR A 181 4.09 -16.12 10.75
CA THR A 181 5.28 -16.74 11.33
C THR A 181 5.21 -16.45 12.82
N ALA A 182 4.88 -17.52 13.54
CA ALA A 182 5.12 -17.79 14.94
C ALA A 182 5.77 -16.66 15.76
N THR A 183 5.01 -16.19 16.75
CA THR A 183 5.45 -15.78 18.08
C THR A 183 6.96 -15.80 18.29
N THR A 184 7.63 -14.65 18.14
CA THR A 184 8.66 -14.12 19.04
C THR A 184 9.02 -12.70 18.57
N GLY A 185 8.50 -11.69 19.26
CA GLY A 185 8.87 -10.29 19.03
C GLY A 185 7.78 -9.27 19.34
N ALA A 186 6.50 -9.68 19.32
CA ALA A 186 5.49 -9.00 20.11
C ALA A 186 5.48 -9.70 21.47
N LEU A 187 6.07 -9.07 22.49
CA LEU A 187 5.54 -9.26 23.84
C LEU A 187 4.02 -9.11 23.77
N PRO A 188 3.23 -9.77 24.62
CA PRO A 188 1.85 -9.37 24.83
C PRO A 188 1.90 -7.96 25.45
N VAL A 189 2.05 -6.93 24.62
CA VAL A 189 2.06 -5.54 25.04
C VAL A 189 0.64 -5.29 25.54
N GLY A 190 0.51 -5.18 26.86
CA GLY A 190 -0.72 -5.35 27.60
C GLY A 190 -1.91 -4.71 26.89
N ASP A 191 -2.94 -5.50 26.60
CA ASP A 191 -4.26 -4.99 26.20
C ASP A 191 -4.93 -4.17 27.31
N LYS A 192 -4.30 -4.09 28.49
CA LYS A 192 -4.79 -3.40 29.66
C LYS A 192 -4.07 -2.06 29.82
N VAL A 193 -4.87 -1.00 29.84
CA VAL A 193 -4.41 0.32 30.31
C VAL A 193 -4.24 0.23 31.83
N ALA A 194 -3.14 0.76 32.36
CA ALA A 194 -2.88 0.78 33.80
C ALA A 194 -4.03 1.41 34.60
N ALA A 195 -4.29 0.88 35.80
CA ALA A 195 -5.35 1.38 36.66
C ALA A 195 -5.10 2.85 37.03
N GLY A 196 -6.12 3.71 36.85
CA GLY A 196 -6.03 5.14 37.16
C GLY A 196 -5.49 6.03 36.02
N THR A 197 -5.17 5.46 34.85
CA THR A 197 -4.80 6.26 33.68
C THR A 197 -5.97 7.15 33.23
N PRO A 198 -5.76 8.48 33.10
CA PRO A 198 -6.78 9.37 32.54
C PRO A 198 -7.23 8.92 31.15
N TYR A 199 -8.51 9.10 30.83
CA TYR A 199 -9.10 8.73 29.52
C TYR A 199 -9.01 7.24 29.15
N ALA A 200 -8.76 6.32 30.09
CA ALA A 200 -8.66 4.88 29.82
C ALA A 200 -9.81 4.32 28.98
N GLY A 201 -11.05 4.78 29.21
CA GLY A 201 -12.22 4.38 28.41
C GLY A 201 -12.13 4.81 26.94
N LEU A 202 -11.56 5.98 26.65
CA LEU A 202 -11.35 6.46 25.27
C LEU A 202 -10.27 5.64 24.57
N PHE A 203 -9.18 5.32 25.25
CA PHE A 203 -8.12 4.46 24.69
C PHE A 203 -8.64 3.05 24.39
N ALA A 204 -9.45 2.48 25.28
CA ALA A 204 -10.08 1.18 25.06
C ALA A 204 -11.05 1.21 23.86
N ALA A 205 -11.91 2.23 23.79
CA ALA A 205 -12.86 2.37 22.68
C ALA A 205 -12.16 2.57 21.33
N ALA A 206 -11.17 3.46 21.26
CA ALA A 206 -10.41 3.71 20.05
C ALA A 206 -9.56 2.50 19.66
N GLY A 207 -8.94 1.82 20.64
CA GLY A 207 -8.16 0.62 20.38
C GLY A 207 -9.01 -0.50 19.76
N GLN A 208 -10.21 -0.73 20.28
CA GLN A 208 -11.18 -1.66 19.69
C GLN A 208 -11.64 -1.23 18.29
N LYS A 209 -11.89 0.07 18.10
CA LYS A 209 -12.41 0.63 16.85
C LYS A 209 -11.38 0.60 15.70
N PHE A 210 -10.10 0.80 16.00
CA PHE A 210 -9.05 0.95 14.99
C PHE A 210 -7.98 -0.15 15.02
N GLY A 211 -8.09 -1.13 15.92
CA GLY A 211 -7.15 -2.24 16.01
C GLY A 211 -5.75 -1.79 16.45
N VAL A 212 -5.68 -0.95 17.49
CA VAL A 212 -4.44 -0.47 18.12
C VAL A 212 -4.48 -0.78 19.61
N SER A 213 -3.35 -1.15 20.21
CA SER A 213 -3.29 -1.41 21.66
C SER A 213 -3.75 -0.19 22.47
N PRO A 214 -4.70 -0.35 23.40
CA PRO A 214 -5.09 0.72 24.32
C PRO A 214 -3.91 1.22 25.18
N ALA A 215 -3.02 0.32 25.61
CA ALA A 215 -1.82 0.70 26.37
C ALA A 215 -0.85 1.53 25.51
N LEU A 216 -0.69 1.21 24.23
CA LEU A 216 0.10 2.04 23.30
C LEU A 216 -0.48 3.45 23.17
N LEU A 217 -1.81 3.57 23.00
CA LEU A 217 -2.48 4.88 22.93
C LEU A 217 -2.29 5.68 24.22
N ALA A 218 -2.44 5.03 25.37
CA ALA A 218 -2.21 5.65 26.67
C ALA A 218 -0.76 6.11 26.85
N ALA A 219 0.21 5.26 26.48
CA ALA A 219 1.62 5.57 26.60
C ALA A 219 2.05 6.74 25.69
N VAL A 220 1.50 6.80 24.47
CA VAL A 220 1.68 7.94 23.55
C VAL A 220 1.05 9.19 24.15
N ALA A 221 -0.20 9.16 24.61
CA ALA A 221 -0.85 10.33 25.22
C ALA A 221 -0.07 10.89 26.43
N GLY A 222 0.43 9.98 27.28
CA GLY A 222 1.27 10.35 28.42
C GLY A 222 2.62 10.93 28.01
N GLN A 223 3.18 10.51 26.86
CA GLN A 223 4.42 11.06 26.33
C GLN A 223 4.22 12.40 25.63
N GLU A 224 3.12 12.56 24.91
CA GLU A 224 2.81 13.74 24.09
C GLU A 224 2.41 14.94 24.94
N SER A 225 1.48 14.76 25.88
CA SER A 225 0.94 15.89 26.66
C SER A 225 0.88 15.66 28.17
N GLY A 226 1.34 14.50 28.66
CA GLY A 226 1.13 14.13 30.06
C GLY A 226 -0.36 14.03 30.43
N TYR A 227 -1.20 13.67 29.46
CA TYR A 227 -2.66 13.64 29.56
C TYR A 227 -3.38 15.01 29.65
N ASP A 228 -2.70 16.10 29.29
CA ASP A 228 -3.35 17.41 29.13
C ASP A 228 -4.05 17.50 27.76
N ALA A 229 -5.38 17.61 27.77
CA ALA A 229 -6.20 17.73 26.56
C ALA A 229 -6.17 19.13 25.94
N THR A 230 -5.64 20.13 26.65
CA THR A 230 -5.56 21.53 26.23
C THR A 230 -4.16 21.94 25.77
N ALA A 231 -3.19 21.03 25.83
CA ALA A 231 -1.79 21.30 25.51
C ALA A 231 -1.58 21.82 24.08
N VAL A 232 -0.66 22.76 23.92
CA VAL A 232 -0.20 23.25 22.62
C VAL A 232 1.33 23.34 22.64
N SER A 233 2.01 22.63 21.74
CA SER A 233 3.48 22.74 21.65
C SER A 233 3.92 24.03 20.96
N PRO A 234 5.18 24.46 21.14
CA PRO A 234 5.74 25.58 20.37
C PRO A 234 5.69 25.40 18.85
N ALA A 235 5.70 24.14 18.37
CA ALA A 235 5.56 23.80 16.96
C ALA A 235 4.10 23.81 16.47
N GLY A 236 3.13 23.98 17.37
CA GLY A 236 1.71 24.05 17.07
C GLY A 236 0.98 22.71 17.11
N ALA A 237 1.57 21.67 17.69
CA ALA A 237 0.88 20.40 17.94
C ALA A 237 -0.17 20.58 19.05
N GLN A 238 -1.35 19.95 18.92
CA GLN A 238 -2.50 20.29 19.75
C GLN A 238 -3.14 19.10 20.46
N GLY A 239 -3.56 19.35 21.69
CA GLY A 239 -4.40 18.50 22.52
C GLY A 239 -3.72 17.24 23.05
N LEU A 240 -4.55 16.31 23.50
CA LEU A 240 -4.15 15.10 24.23
C LEU A 240 -3.11 14.24 23.50
N MET A 241 -3.17 14.22 22.16
CA MET A 241 -2.32 13.38 21.32
C MET A 241 -1.31 14.18 20.48
N GLN A 242 -1.20 15.49 20.75
CA GLN A 242 -0.31 16.43 20.05
C GLN A 242 -0.31 16.24 18.52
N LEU A 243 -1.50 16.23 17.92
CA LEU A 243 -1.60 16.17 16.47
C LEU A 243 -1.30 17.56 15.88
N MET A 244 -0.45 17.60 14.85
CA MET A 244 -0.27 18.80 14.04
C MET A 244 -1.57 19.16 13.30
N PRO A 245 -1.93 20.45 13.13
CA PRO A 245 -3.22 20.83 12.55
C PRO A 245 -3.50 20.27 11.15
N ALA A 246 -2.47 20.17 10.30
CA ALA A 246 -2.60 19.55 8.98
C ALA A 246 -2.88 18.05 9.07
N THR A 247 -2.18 17.35 9.97
CA THR A 247 -2.37 15.92 10.25
C THR A 247 -3.76 15.66 10.82
N ALA A 248 -4.21 16.46 11.79
CA ALA A 248 -5.53 16.38 12.39
C ALA A 248 -6.64 16.46 11.32
N ARG A 249 -6.56 17.45 10.42
CA ARG A 249 -7.51 17.58 9.30
C ARG A 249 -7.51 16.34 8.38
N GLY A 250 -6.33 15.82 8.04
CA GLY A 250 -6.21 14.61 7.21
C GLY A 250 -6.83 13.36 7.85
N LEU A 251 -6.91 13.32 9.18
CA LEU A 251 -7.49 12.21 9.95
C LEU A 251 -8.99 12.40 10.27
N GLY A 252 -9.57 13.52 9.82
CA GLY A 252 -10.95 13.90 10.10
C GLY A 252 -11.19 14.46 11.51
N VAL A 253 -10.13 14.93 12.18
CA VAL A 253 -10.22 15.61 13.48
C VAL A 253 -10.50 17.09 13.23
N THR A 254 -11.69 17.55 13.61
CA THR A 254 -12.09 18.95 13.47
C THR A 254 -11.77 19.78 14.70
N ASN A 255 -11.60 19.14 15.86
CA ASN A 255 -11.16 19.76 17.10
C ASN A 255 -10.16 18.87 17.85
N SER A 256 -8.86 19.19 17.80
CA SER A 256 -7.82 18.43 18.51
C SER A 256 -7.86 18.58 20.04
N PHE A 257 -8.59 19.57 20.56
CA PHE A 257 -8.80 19.74 22.01
C PHE A 257 -9.96 18.90 22.55
N ASP A 258 -10.74 18.26 21.66
CA ASP A 258 -11.70 17.23 22.05
C ASP A 258 -10.95 15.89 22.25
N PRO A 259 -10.91 15.32 23.48
CA PRO A 259 -10.15 14.11 23.75
C PRO A 259 -10.59 12.91 22.89
N THR A 260 -11.88 12.79 22.58
CA THR A 260 -12.39 11.67 21.78
C THR A 260 -11.87 11.78 20.35
N GLN A 261 -11.96 12.96 19.73
CA GLN A 261 -11.45 13.17 18.38
C GLN A 261 -9.92 13.05 18.31
N ALA A 262 -9.20 13.59 19.31
CA ALA A 262 -7.75 13.50 19.38
C ALA A 262 -7.29 12.03 19.43
N VAL A 263 -7.91 11.23 20.30
CA VAL A 263 -7.57 9.81 20.47
C VAL A 263 -7.96 9.00 19.24
N ASP A 264 -9.15 9.22 18.66
CA ASP A 264 -9.56 8.57 17.41
C ASP A 264 -8.61 8.89 16.25
N GLY A 265 -8.20 10.15 16.12
CA GLY A 265 -7.24 10.59 15.12
C GLY A 265 -5.88 9.92 15.29
N ALA A 266 -5.34 9.96 16.51
CA ALA A 266 -4.06 9.33 16.82
C ALA A 266 -4.08 7.81 16.64
N ALA A 267 -5.19 7.14 16.97
CA ALA A 267 -5.37 5.72 16.72
C ALA A 267 -5.35 5.38 15.23
N LYS A 268 -6.02 6.17 14.37
CA LYS A 268 -5.91 6.01 12.91
C LYS A 268 -4.47 6.19 12.42
N LEU A 269 -3.78 7.21 12.93
CA LEU A 269 -2.38 7.48 12.56
C LEU A 269 -1.48 6.31 12.98
N LEU A 270 -1.53 5.88 14.25
CA LEU A 270 -0.75 4.75 14.76
C LEU A 270 -1.06 3.46 14.02
N ARG A 271 -2.33 3.15 13.74
CA ARG A 271 -2.72 2.00 12.91
C ARG A 271 -2.02 2.07 11.56
N SER A 272 -2.10 3.21 10.87
CA SER A 272 -1.45 3.39 9.56
C SER A 272 0.07 3.24 9.61
N LEU A 273 0.70 3.65 10.71
CA LEU A 273 2.15 3.55 10.91
C LEU A 273 2.57 2.12 11.26
N LEU A 274 1.78 1.41 12.06
CA LEU A 274 1.96 -0.01 12.35
C LEU A 274 1.79 -0.85 11.09
N ASP A 275 0.75 -0.58 10.28
CA ASP A 275 0.58 -1.20 8.95
C ASP A 275 1.77 -0.91 8.04
N ARG A 276 2.27 0.33 8.06
CA ARG A 276 3.40 0.77 7.22
C ARG A 276 4.75 0.27 7.68
N PHE A 277 4.98 -0.05 8.94
CA PHE A 277 6.33 -0.37 9.39
C PHE A 277 6.47 -1.73 10.07
N GLY A 278 5.35 -2.38 10.41
CA GLY A 278 5.33 -3.73 11.00
C GLY A 278 5.86 -3.81 12.44
N GLY A 279 6.60 -2.81 12.90
CA GLY A 279 7.15 -2.71 14.26
C GLY A 279 6.62 -1.50 15.02
N THR A 280 6.34 -1.69 16.31
CA THR A 280 5.90 -0.62 17.22
C THR A 280 6.97 0.47 17.37
N ASP A 281 8.24 0.10 17.38
CA ASP A 281 9.39 1.00 17.41
C ASP A 281 9.41 1.98 16.22
N LEU A 282 9.21 1.44 15.01
CA LEU A 282 9.18 2.23 13.78
C LEU A 282 7.88 3.04 13.65
N ALA A 283 6.77 2.52 14.15
CA ALA A 283 5.51 3.27 14.21
C ALA A 283 5.63 4.48 15.16
N LEU A 284 6.24 4.31 16.33
CA LEU A 284 6.52 5.39 17.28
C LEU A 284 7.50 6.41 16.69
N ALA A 285 8.54 5.94 15.98
CA ALA A 285 9.45 6.82 15.26
C ALA A 285 8.72 7.63 14.18
N GLY A 286 7.79 7.01 13.45
CA GLY A 286 6.97 7.66 12.44
C GLY A 286 5.93 8.62 13.02
N TYR A 287 5.47 8.40 14.25
CA TYR A 287 4.55 9.29 14.95
C TYR A 287 5.27 10.59 15.36
N ASN A 288 6.48 10.48 15.91
CA ASN A 288 7.28 11.62 16.36
C ASN A 288 8.01 12.37 15.21
N ALA A 289 8.72 11.64 14.34
CA ALA A 289 9.56 12.24 13.29
C ALA A 289 8.90 12.28 11.90
N GLY A 290 7.71 11.69 11.76
CA GLY A 290 7.03 11.51 10.49
C GLY A 290 7.51 10.26 9.73
N PRO A 291 6.62 9.63 8.94
CA PRO A 291 6.95 8.38 8.25
C PRO A 291 7.99 8.54 7.12
N GLY A 292 8.15 9.75 6.58
CA GLY A 292 9.18 10.04 5.58
C GLY A 292 10.60 9.92 6.14
N ALA A 293 10.81 10.29 7.41
CA ALA A 293 12.10 10.14 8.07
C ALA A 293 12.43 8.66 8.28
N VAL A 294 11.47 7.87 8.76
CA VAL A 294 11.65 6.42 8.95
C VAL A 294 12.00 5.72 7.63
N LEU A 295 11.32 6.08 6.53
CA LEU A 295 11.66 5.56 5.20
C LEU A 295 13.06 5.97 4.75
N ARG A 296 13.42 7.25 4.90
CA ARG A 296 14.72 7.79 4.48
C ARG A 296 15.89 7.08 5.15
N TYR A 297 15.74 6.71 6.42
CA TYR A 297 16.79 6.06 7.20
C TYR A 297 16.67 4.53 7.26
N GLY A 298 15.60 3.94 6.70
CA GLY A 298 15.36 2.50 6.73
C GLY A 298 15.17 1.92 8.15
N GLY A 299 14.74 2.75 9.10
CA GLY A 299 14.67 2.42 10.52
C GLY A 299 14.37 3.63 11.39
N VAL A 300 14.57 3.52 12.71
CA VAL A 300 14.45 4.67 13.62
C VAL A 300 15.48 5.73 13.21
N PRO A 301 15.06 6.96 12.83
CA PRO A 301 15.99 8.00 12.41
C PRO A 301 17.04 8.32 13.48
N PRO A 302 18.26 8.75 13.10
CA PRO A 302 19.32 9.12 14.03
C PRO A 302 19.07 10.51 14.67
N TYR A 303 17.83 10.76 15.07
CA TYR A 303 17.43 11.94 15.83
C TYR A 303 17.41 11.57 17.31
N PRO A 304 18.22 12.23 18.17
CA PRO A 304 18.30 11.89 19.59
C PRO A 304 16.93 11.90 20.29
N GLU A 305 16.10 12.89 19.96
CA GLU A 305 14.73 13.01 20.45
C GLU A 305 13.87 11.80 20.09
N THR A 306 13.85 11.41 18.81
CA THR A 306 13.04 10.27 18.33
C THR A 306 13.50 8.94 18.94
N GLN A 307 14.81 8.71 19.05
CA GLN A 307 15.33 7.50 19.71
C GLN A 307 14.98 7.46 21.20
N GLN A 308 14.98 8.61 21.88
CA GLN A 308 14.53 8.70 23.26
C GLN A 308 13.02 8.48 23.39
N TYR A 309 12.24 9.07 22.49
CA TYR A 309 10.78 8.93 22.43
C TYR A 309 10.37 7.45 22.31
N VAL A 310 10.95 6.74 21.33
CA VAL A 310 10.69 5.31 21.11
C VAL A 310 11.05 4.48 22.35
N ARG A 311 12.27 4.64 22.88
CA ARG A 311 12.71 3.90 24.07
C ARG A 311 11.83 4.15 25.29
N SER A 312 11.44 5.39 25.52
CA SER A 312 10.65 5.77 26.70
C SER A 312 9.26 5.15 26.67
N ILE A 313 8.62 5.10 25.49
CA ILE A 313 7.30 4.50 25.34
C ILE A 313 7.38 2.97 25.40
N LEU A 314 8.35 2.34 24.73
CA LEU A 314 8.50 0.88 24.81
C LEU A 314 8.74 0.41 26.25
N ALA A 315 9.56 1.13 27.02
CA ALA A 315 9.76 0.83 28.45
C ALA A 315 8.46 0.94 29.26
N LYS A 316 7.59 1.94 28.98
CA LYS A 316 6.27 2.04 29.63
C LYS A 316 5.38 0.85 29.29
N LEU A 317 5.48 0.32 28.08
CA LEU A 317 4.67 -0.80 27.59
C LEU A 317 5.10 -2.15 28.14
N GLU A 318 6.38 -2.33 28.48
CA GLU A 318 6.89 -3.53 29.18
C GLU A 318 6.43 -3.62 30.64
N HIS A 319 6.01 -2.50 31.22
CA HIS A 319 5.60 -2.40 32.63
C HIS A 319 4.10 -2.15 32.83
N ALA A 320 3.29 -2.22 31.76
CA ALA A 320 1.85 -1.94 31.76
C ALA A 320 0.97 -3.18 32.01
#